data_AF-F2L3V2-F1
#
_entry.id   AF-F2L3V2-F1
#
_cell.length_a   1.000
_cell.length_b   1.000
_cell.length_c   1.000
_cell.angle_alpha   90.00
_cell.angle_beta   90.00
_cell.angle_gamma   90.00
#
_symmetry.space_group_name_H-M   'P 1'
#
loop_
_entity.id
_entity.type
_entity.pdbx_description
1 polymer ?
#
loop_
_entity_poly.entity_id
_entity_poly.type
_entity_poly.pdbx_seq_one_letter_code
_entity_poly.pdbx_strand_id
1 'polypeptide(L)' 'MQRLAQGPARVEEVDELAKRAVERVGVRYDWRIWPELLRREVAVRDGVAELTDEGRWLLKTTRDVVAEYVRRTLGVALG' A
#
# COMPACT_ATOMS: atom_id res chain seq x y z
N MET A 1 2.07 0.99 1.57
CA MET A 1 2.06 2.41 1.99
C MET A 1 3.14 2.80 3.00
N GLN A 2 3.48 1.99 4.01
CA GLN A 2 4.56 2.35 4.95
C GLN A 2 5.88 2.75 4.26
N ARG A 3 6.26 2.05 3.17
CA ARG A 3 7.46 2.40 2.39
C ARG A 3 7.41 3.80 1.79
N LEU A 4 6.26 4.22 1.26
CA LEU A 4 6.08 5.55 0.68
C LEU A 4 5.96 6.67 1.74
N ALA A 5 5.64 6.29 2.99
CA ALA A 5 5.68 7.23 4.12
C ALA A 5 7.11 7.66 4.49
N GLN A 6 8.10 6.85 4.12
CA GLN A 6 9.53 7.16 4.31
C GLN A 6 10.11 7.98 3.14
N GLY A 7 9.29 8.27 2.13
CA GLY A 7 9.67 9.02 0.94
C GLY A 7 9.39 8.25 -0.35
N PRO A 8 9.68 8.89 -1.51
CA PRO A 8 9.46 8.29 -2.81
C PRO A 8 10.18 6.93 -2.98
N ALA A 9 9.61 6.06 -3.80
CA ALA A 9 10.16 4.74 -4.09
C ALA A 9 9.93 4.37 -5.55
N ARG A 10 10.70 3.42 -6.07
CA ARG A 10 10.44 2.88 -7.41
C ARG A 10 9.11 2.12 -7.41
N VAL A 11 8.35 2.22 -8.50
CA VAL A 11 7.06 1.51 -8.64
C VAL A 11 7.27 0.00 -8.46
N GLU A 12 8.34 -0.55 -9.02
CA GLU A 12 8.64 -1.98 -8.92
C GLU A 12 8.90 -2.42 -7.47
N GLU A 13 9.53 -1.56 -6.66
CA GLU A 13 9.75 -1.82 -5.24
C GLU A 13 8.42 -1.87 -4.48
N VAL A 14 7.53 -0.93 -4.77
CA VAL A 14 6.20 -0.84 -4.14
C VAL A 14 5.34 -2.04 -4.53
N ASP A 15 5.37 -2.44 -5.80
CA ASP A 15 4.59 -3.55 -6.33
C ASP A 15 5.08 -4.88 -5.74
N GLU A 16 6.39 -5.11 -5.66
CA GLU A 16 6.95 -6.30 -5.01
C GLU A 16 6.58 -6.39 -3.52
N LEU A 17 6.61 -5.26 -2.81
CA LEU A 17 6.19 -5.21 -1.40
C LEU A 17 4.70 -5.52 -1.24
N ALA A 18 3.85 -4.91 -2.08
CA ALA A 18 2.42 -5.17 -2.08
C ALA A 18 2.11 -6.64 -2.40
N LYS A 19 2.78 -7.19 -3.41
CA LYS A 19 2.64 -8.58 -3.83
C LYS A 19 2.98 -9.56 -2.73
N ARG A 20 4.14 -9.41 -2.11
CA ARG A 20 4.55 -10.28 -0.99
C ARG A 20 3.59 -10.16 0.19
N ALA A 21 3.08 -8.96 0.48
CA ALA A 21 2.12 -8.77 1.57
C ALA A 21 0.79 -9.48 1.29
N VAL A 22 0.24 -9.34 0.07
CA VAL A 22 -1.04 -9.95 -0.32
C VAL A 22 -0.93 -11.47 -0.44
N GLU A 23 0.17 -11.98 -1.02
CA GLU A 23 0.42 -13.43 -1.12
C GLU A 23 0.54 -14.09 0.26
N ARG A 24 1.15 -13.42 1.25
CA ARG A 24 1.21 -13.93 2.64
C ARG A 24 -0.15 -14.05 3.31
N VAL A 25 -1.13 -13.27 2.86
CA VAL A 25 -2.52 -13.32 3.35
C VAL A 25 -3.33 -14.38 2.60
N GLY A 26 -2.76 -15.04 1.59
CA GLY A 26 -3.41 -16.10 0.82
C GLY A 26 -4.46 -15.58 -0.17
N VAL A 27 -4.48 -14.27 -0.43
CA VAL A 27 -5.45 -13.65 -1.33
C VAL A 27 -4.89 -13.64 -2.76
N ARG A 28 -5.67 -14.14 -3.71
CA ARG A 28 -5.40 -13.91 -5.15
C ARG A 28 -5.89 -12.53 -5.52
N TYR A 29 -5.01 -11.75 -6.15
CA TYR A 29 -5.29 -10.37 -6.53
C TYR A 29 -4.85 -10.13 -7.99
N ASP A 30 -5.66 -9.39 -8.77
CA ASP A 30 -5.27 -8.98 -10.12
C ASP A 30 -4.39 -7.73 -10.02
N TRP A 31 -3.09 -7.90 -10.27
CA TRP A 31 -2.11 -6.84 -10.18
C TRP A 31 -2.28 -5.74 -11.24
N ARG A 32 -3.09 -5.96 -12.29
CA ARG A 32 -3.32 -4.97 -13.35
C ARG A 32 -4.20 -3.81 -12.90
N ILE A 33 -5.10 -4.05 -11.95
CA ILE A 33 -5.99 -3.02 -11.39
C ILE A 33 -5.38 -2.29 -10.19
N TRP A 34 -4.30 -2.83 -9.61
CA TRP A 34 -3.61 -2.25 -8.46
C TRP A 34 -3.25 -0.76 -8.64
N PRO A 35 -2.63 -0.35 -9.77
CA PRO A 35 -2.30 1.06 -9.98
C PRO A 35 -3.54 1.93 -10.11
N GLU A 36 -4.66 1.38 -10.60
CA GLU A 36 -5.90 2.12 -10.79
C GLU A 36 -6.59 2.45 -9.46
N LEU A 37 -6.54 1.53 -8.50
CA LEU A 37 -7.15 1.72 -7.18
C LEU A 37 -6.46 2.80 -6.34
N LEU A 38 -5.16 3.02 -6.56
CA LEU A 38 -4.35 3.94 -5.76
C LEU A 38 -4.06 5.26 -6.48
N ARG A 39 -4.71 5.55 -7.63
CA ARG A 39 -4.44 6.75 -8.43
C ARG A 39 -4.63 8.06 -7.68
N ARG A 40 -5.46 8.06 -6.63
CA ARG A 40 -5.73 9.25 -5.81
C ARG A 40 -4.69 9.42 -4.72
N GLU A 41 -4.25 8.33 -4.12
CA GLU A 41 -3.36 8.29 -2.97
C GLU A 41 -1.88 8.25 -3.37
N VAL A 42 -1.58 7.75 -4.56
CA VAL A 42 -0.22 7.55 -5.08
C VAL A 42 -0.10 8.18 -6.46
N ALA A 43 0.84 9.11 -6.59
CA ALA A 43 1.26 9.66 -7.87
C ALA A 43 2.48 8.89 -8.38
N VAL A 44 2.46 8.51 -9.66
CA VAL A 44 3.61 7.90 -10.34
C VAL A 44 4.15 8.89 -11.37
N ARG A 45 5.44 9.25 -11.23
CA ARG A 45 6.17 10.14 -12.13
C ARG A 45 7.51 9.50 -12.46
N ASP A 46 7.80 9.30 -13.73
CA ASP A 46 9.07 8.72 -14.21
C ASP A 46 9.47 7.40 -13.52
N GLY A 47 8.48 6.52 -13.27
CA GLY A 47 8.70 5.23 -12.58
C GLY A 47 8.91 5.35 -11.07
N VAL A 48 8.74 6.54 -10.50
CA VAL A 48 8.81 6.81 -9.06
C VAL A 48 7.41 7.06 -8.53
N ALA A 49 7.04 6.29 -7.50
CA ALA A 49 5.81 6.44 -6.74
C ALA A 49 6.03 7.35 -5.53
N GLU A 50 5.09 8.26 -5.28
CA GLU A 50 5.03 9.12 -4.11
C GLU A 50 3.58 9.21 -3.59
N LEU A 51 3.39 9.35 -2.28
CA LEU A 51 2.08 9.69 -1.73
C LEU A 51 1.65 11.09 -2.19
N THR A 52 0.39 11.21 -2.60
CA THR A 52 -0.28 12.51 -2.72
C THR A 52 -0.60 13.08 -1.34
N ASP A 53 -1.09 14.32 -1.27
CA ASP A 53 -1.59 14.89 -0.02
C ASP A 53 -2.79 14.10 0.53
N GLU A 54 -3.65 13.60 -0.36
CA GLU A 54 -4.76 12.71 0.00
C GLU A 54 -4.23 11.37 0.55
N GLY A 55 -3.23 10.76 -0.10
CA GLY A 55 -2.59 9.53 0.39
C GLY A 55 -1.90 9.69 1.74
N ARG A 56 -1.23 10.84 1.96
CA ARG A 56 -0.63 11.19 3.26
C ARG A 56 -1.68 11.32 4.35
N TRP A 57 -2.78 12.02 4.06
CA TRP A 57 -3.89 12.19 5.01
C TRP A 57 -4.58 10.86 5.33
N LEU A 58 -4.86 10.04 4.31
CA LEU A 58 -5.48 8.72 4.48
C LEU A 58 -4.60 7.83 5.34
N LEU A 59 -3.30 7.75 5.04
CA LEU A 59 -2.36 6.95 5.80
C LEU A 59 -2.33 7.38 7.28
N LYS A 60 -2.23 8.68 7.56
CA LYS A 60 -2.22 9.20 8.93
C LYS A 60 -3.48 8.86 9.70
N THR A 61 -4.63 8.87 9.03
CA THR A 61 -5.95 8.75 9.68
C THR A 61 -6.39 7.30 9.85
N THR A 62 -5.93 6.39 8.98
CA THR A 62 -6.47 5.02 8.89
C THR A 62 -5.47 3.93 9.28
N ARG A 63 -4.17 4.24 9.42
CA ARG A 63 -3.12 3.24 9.65
C ARG A 63 -3.45 2.29 10.80
N ASP A 64 -3.81 2.82 11.96
CA ASP A 64 -4.01 2.02 13.16
C ASP A 64 -5.28 1.17 13.07
N VAL A 65 -6.34 1.74 12.48
CA VAL A 65 -7.61 1.05 12.26
C VAL A 65 -7.44 -0.11 11.29
N VAL A 66 -6.71 0.10 10.19
CA VAL A 66 -6.43 -0.95 9.20
C VAL A 66 -5.53 -2.04 9.79
N ALA A 67 -4.50 -1.66 10.54
CA ALA A 67 -3.62 -2.62 11.22
C ALA A 67 -4.40 -3.49 12.20
N GLU A 68 -5.30 -2.89 12.99
CA GLU A 68 -6.17 -3.62 13.90
C GLU A 68 -7.15 -4.54 13.15
N TYR A 69 -7.76 -4.07 12.08
CA TYR A 69 -8.67 -4.88 11.27
C TYR A 69 -7.96 -6.10 10.68
N VAL A 70 -6.81 -5.91 10.05
CA VAL A 70 -6.03 -7.01 9.46
C VAL A 70 -5.60 -8.01 10.54
N ARG A 71 -5.18 -7.53 11.71
CA ARG A 71 -4.88 -8.42 12.86
C ARG A 71 -6.10 -9.22 13.30
N ARG A 72 -7.26 -8.59 13.47
CA ARG A 72 -8.48 -9.25 13.96
C ARG A 72 -9.09 -10.22 12.93
N THR A 73 -9.10 -9.83 11.66
CA THR A 73 -9.79 -10.57 10.60
C THR A 73 -8.92 -11.63 9.95
N LEU A 74 -7.63 -11.35 9.78
CA LEU A 74 -6.71 -12.21 9.04
C LEU A 74 -5.68 -12.90 9.96
N GLY A 75 -5.61 -12.51 11.24
CA GLY A 75 -4.64 -13.07 12.19
C GLY A 75 -3.19 -12.66 11.92
N VAL A 76 -2.97 -11.70 11.01
CA VAL A 76 -1.63 -11.24 10.60
C VAL A 76 -1.32 -9.88 11.22
N ALA A 77 -0.14 -9.74 11.82
CA ALA A 77 0.37 -8.44 12.23
C ALA A 77 1.03 -7.73 11.04
N LEU A 78 0.56 -6.52 10.71
CA LEU A 78 1.26 -5.64 9.78
C LEU A 78 2.40 -4.93 10.53
N GLY A 79 3.64 -5.41 10.34
CA GLY A 79 4.86 -4.74 10.78
C GLY A 79 5.11 -3.48 9.96
#